data_AF-A0AAU4CH84-F1
#
_entry.id   AF-A0AAU4CH84-F1
#
_cell.length_a   1.000
_cell.length_b   1.000
_cell.length_c   1.000
_cell.angle_alpha   90.00
_cell.angle_beta   90.00
_cell.angle_gamma   90.00
#
_symmetry.space_group_name_H-M   'P 1'
#
loop_
_entity.id
_entity.type
_entity.pdbx_description
1 polymer ?
#
loop_
_entity_poly.entity_id
_entity_poly.type
_entity_poly.pdbx_seq_one_letter_code
_entity_poly.pdbx_strand_id
1 'polypeptide(L)'
;MGRVPRTSRDETARIFALQEEVEQLKAAVASHAVVDQAIGVVVALGRMTPDEGWAVLKEVSQHTNVKLRSVAELILLWGRRGELPPDIRAELEDVLDRHGPTQVPGAPPLE
;
A
#
# COMPACT_ATOMS: atom_id res chain seq x y z
N MET A 1 -9.69 53.29 21.77
CA MET A 1 -9.21 52.55 20.57
C MET A 1 -9.52 51.07 20.75
N GLY A 2 -10.74 50.65 20.40
CA GLY A 2 -11.15 49.24 20.47
C GLY A 2 -10.57 48.48 19.28
N ARG A 3 -9.74 47.47 19.55
CA ARG A 3 -9.18 46.59 18.52
C ARG A 3 -10.31 45.72 17.94
N VAL A 4 -10.59 45.88 16.65
CA VAL A 4 -11.60 45.11 15.92
C VAL A 4 -11.24 43.60 15.97
N PRO A 5 -12.21 42.67 16.16
CA PRO A 5 -11.91 41.23 16.23
C PRO A 5 -11.37 40.74 14.89
N ARG A 6 -10.14 40.21 14.88
CA ARG A 6 -9.49 39.62 13.69
C ARG A 6 -9.90 38.14 13.47
N THR A 7 -10.90 37.65 14.19
CA THR A 7 -11.23 36.23 14.33
C THR A 7 -11.83 35.60 13.07
N SER A 8 -12.83 36.22 12.42
CA SER A 8 -13.55 35.55 11.33
C SER A 8 -12.72 35.30 10.07
N ARG A 9 -11.86 36.24 9.65
CA ARG A 9 -11.00 36.06 8.47
C ARG A 9 -9.87 35.05 8.72
N ASP A 10 -9.35 35.03 9.94
CA ASP A 10 -8.30 34.10 10.38
C ASP A 10 -8.86 32.66 10.54
N GLU A 11 -10.06 32.54 11.11
CA GLU A 11 -10.84 31.29 11.15
C GLU A 11 -11.15 30.78 9.75
N THR A 12 -11.59 31.67 8.84
CA THR A 12 -11.87 31.31 7.44
C THR A 12 -10.59 30.82 6.75
N ALA A 13 -9.46 31.52 6.90
CA ALA A 13 -8.18 31.11 6.33
C ALA A 13 -7.71 29.75 6.89
N ARG A 14 -7.92 29.51 8.19
CA ARG A 14 -7.60 28.23 8.82
C ARG A 14 -8.48 27.08 8.34
N ILE A 15 -9.77 27.34 8.11
CA ILE A 15 -10.68 26.37 7.52
C ILE A 15 -10.21 25.98 6.11
N PHE A 16 -9.83 26.96 5.28
CA PHE A 16 -9.31 26.67 3.93
C PHE A 16 -8.01 25.85 3.95
N ALA A 17 -7.06 26.20 4.82
CA ALA A 17 -5.80 25.45 4.94
C ALA A 17 -6.03 23.99 5.38
N LEU A 18 -6.93 23.76 6.35
CA LEU A 18 -7.29 22.41 6.78
C LEU A 18 -8.03 21.62 5.70
N GLN A 19 -8.88 22.28 4.91
CA GLN A 19 -9.55 21.65 3.76
C GLN A 19 -8.54 21.22 2.69
N GLU A 20 -7.55 22.07 2.39
CA GLU A 20 -6.48 21.75 1.46
C GLU A 20 -5.64 20.57 1.96
N GLU A 21 -5.26 20.57 3.24
CA GLU A 21 -4.55 19.45 3.88
C GLU A 21 -5.35 18.15 3.81
N VAL A 22 -6.66 18.20 4.10
CA VAL A 22 -7.55 17.05 3.98
C VAL A 22 -7.62 16.53 2.54
N GLU A 23 -7.71 17.41 1.54
CA GLU A 23 -7.72 17.00 0.13
C GLU A 23 -6.38 16.39 -0.30
N GLN A 24 -5.25 16.94 0.15
CA GLN A 24 -3.92 16.37 -0.10
C GLN A 24 -3.76 14.98 0.54
N LEU A 25 -4.22 14.80 1.78
CA LEU A 25 -4.20 13.50 2.47
C LEU A 25 -5.12 12.49 1.79
N LYS A 26 -6.33 12.88 1.41
CA LYS A 26 -7.25 12.02 0.64
C LYS A 26 -6.63 11.60 -0.69
N ALA A 27 -5.98 12.54 -1.41
CA ALA A 27 -5.30 12.23 -2.66
C ALA A 27 -4.15 11.25 -2.44
N ALA A 28 -3.36 11.41 -1.38
CA ALA A 28 -2.30 10.48 -1.01
C ALA A 28 -2.84 9.08 -0.71
N VAL A 29 -3.89 8.96 0.13
CA VAL A 29 -4.55 7.68 0.45
C VAL A 29 -5.14 7.03 -0.81
N ALA A 30 -5.86 7.81 -1.62
CA ALA A 30 -6.41 7.33 -2.89
C ALA A 30 -5.31 6.86 -3.85
N SER A 31 -4.15 7.50 -3.83
CA SER A 31 -3.00 7.10 -4.65
C SER A 31 -2.41 5.75 -4.22
N HIS A 32 -2.48 5.40 -2.94
CA HIS A 32 -1.93 4.15 -2.41
C HIS A 32 -2.92 2.98 -2.38
N ALA A 33 -4.23 3.25 -2.51
CA ALA A 33 -5.29 2.24 -2.41
C ALA A 33 -5.07 0.99 -3.28
N VAL A 34 -4.58 1.14 -4.51
CA VAL A 34 -4.31 -0.01 -5.40
C VAL A 34 -3.18 -0.89 -4.85
N VAL A 35 -2.15 -0.27 -4.26
CA VAL A 35 -1.03 -0.99 -3.67
C VAL A 35 -1.46 -1.67 -2.37
N ASP A 36 -2.23 -0.98 -1.52
CA ASP A 36 -2.77 -1.55 -0.28
C ASP A 36 -3.67 -2.77 -0.55
N GLN A 37 -4.47 -2.73 -1.61
CA GLN A 37 -5.28 -3.88 -2.05
C GLN A 37 -4.40 -5.05 -2.51
N ALA A 38 -3.35 -4.77 -3.28
CA ALA A 38 -2.42 -5.81 -3.73
C ALA A 38 -1.66 -6.44 -2.56
N ILE A 39 -1.27 -5.66 -1.54
CA ILE A 39 -0.68 -6.18 -0.30
C ILE A 39 -1.65 -7.17 0.34
N GLY A 40 -2.94 -6.82 0.44
CA GLY A 40 -3.96 -7.71 1.00
C GLY A 40 -4.07 -9.05 0.27
N VAL A 41 -3.95 -9.06 -1.07
CA VAL A 41 -3.93 -10.28 -1.87
C VAL A 41 -2.69 -11.13 -1.55
N VAL A 42 -1.51 -10.51 -1.51
CA VAL A 42 -0.24 -11.20 -1.21
C VAL A 42 -0.24 -11.78 0.21
N VAL A 43 -0.70 -11.00 1.20
CA VAL A 43 -0.87 -11.44 2.59
C VAL A 43 -1.75 -12.68 2.69
N ALA A 44 -2.90 -12.68 2.01
CA ALA A 44 -3.83 -13.80 2.04
C ALA A 44 -3.25 -15.07 1.40
N LEU A 45 -2.45 -14.93 0.34
CA LEU A 45 -1.87 -16.05 -0.40
C LEU A 45 -0.63 -16.62 0.29
N GLY A 46 0.30 -15.74 0.69
CA GLY A 46 1.55 -16.12 1.34
C GLY A 46 1.43 -16.34 2.85
N ARG A 47 0.25 -16.07 3.45
CA ARG A 47 0.01 -16.17 4.90
C ARG A 47 1.05 -15.40 5.73
N MET A 48 1.32 -14.17 5.30
CA MET A 48 2.34 -13.31 5.87
C MET A 48 1.74 -12.03 6.47
N THR A 49 2.55 -11.28 7.20
CA THR A 49 2.17 -9.97 7.72
C THR A 49 2.05 -8.92 6.59
N PRO A 50 1.32 -7.81 6.82
CA PRO A 50 1.26 -6.71 5.84
C PRO A 50 2.62 -6.13 5.45
N ASP A 51 3.56 -6.05 6.39
CA ASP A 51 4.90 -5.54 6.14
C ASP A 51 5.71 -6.46 5.20
N GLU A 52 5.57 -7.78 5.38
CA GLU A 52 6.14 -8.77 4.46
C GLU A 52 5.46 -8.69 3.08
N GLY A 53 4.13 -8.57 3.04
CA GLY A 53 3.40 -8.42 1.77
C GLY A 53 3.84 -7.17 0.99
N TRP A 54 4.13 -6.07 1.69
CA TRP A 54 4.73 -4.89 1.10
C TRP A 54 6.16 -5.14 0.58
N ALA A 55 7.00 -5.81 1.38
CA ALA A 55 8.36 -6.16 0.98
C ALA A 55 8.37 -7.01 -0.31
N VAL A 56 7.48 -8.01 -0.39
CA VAL A 56 7.29 -8.84 -1.59
C VAL A 56 7.01 -7.99 -2.83
N LEU A 57 5.99 -7.11 -2.77
CA LEU A 57 5.65 -6.27 -3.93
C LEU A 57 6.80 -5.34 -4.34
N LYS A 58 7.56 -4.84 -3.36
CA LYS A 58 8.71 -3.97 -3.59
C LYS A 58 9.86 -4.75 -4.26
N GLU A 59 10.18 -5.95 -3.80
CA GLU A 59 11.22 -6.80 -4.40
C GLU A 59 10.87 -7.19 -5.83
N VAL A 60 9.64 -7.65 -6.07
CA VAL A 60 9.17 -7.97 -7.44
C VAL A 60 9.29 -6.76 -8.35
N SER A 61 8.89 -5.57 -7.89
CA SER A 61 9.03 -4.33 -8.65
C SER A 61 10.49 -4.02 -9.00
N GLN A 62 11.41 -4.21 -8.06
CA GLN A 62 12.84 -3.95 -8.26
C GLN A 62 13.48 -4.94 -9.21
N HIS A 63 13.25 -6.23 -9.03
CA HIS A 63 13.89 -7.28 -9.82
C HIS A 63 13.34 -7.38 -11.25
N THR A 64 12.06 -7.03 -11.44
CA THR A 64 11.43 -7.00 -12.77
C THR A 64 11.57 -5.63 -13.46
N ASN A 65 12.08 -4.61 -12.76
CA ASN A 65 12.14 -3.23 -13.22
C ASN A 65 10.77 -2.68 -13.70
N VAL A 66 9.68 -3.14 -13.08
CA VAL A 66 8.33 -2.66 -13.31
C VAL A 66 7.91 -1.75 -12.17
N LYS A 67 7.22 -0.65 -12.49
CA LYS A 67 6.72 0.28 -11.47
C LYS A 67 5.83 -0.44 -10.46
N LEU A 68 6.05 -0.21 -9.16
CA LEU A 68 5.29 -0.85 -8.08
C LEU A 68 3.78 -0.78 -8.25
N ARG A 69 3.23 0.37 -8.69
CA ARG A 69 1.80 0.50 -8.97
C ARG A 69 1.34 -0.46 -10.07
N SER A 70 2.13 -0.61 -11.13
CA SER A 70 1.82 -1.56 -12.21
C SER A 70 1.94 -3.01 -11.74
N VAL A 71 2.90 -3.33 -10.88
CA VAL A 71 2.96 -4.65 -10.22
C VAL A 71 1.69 -4.89 -9.41
N ALA A 72 1.26 -3.92 -8.58
CA ALA A 72 0.03 -4.03 -7.82
C ALA A 72 -1.21 -4.25 -8.70
N GLU A 73 -1.35 -3.52 -9.81
CA GLU A 73 -2.42 -3.73 -10.79
C GLU A 73 -2.39 -5.14 -11.40
N LEU A 74 -1.20 -5.65 -11.73
CA LEU A 74 -1.02 -7.01 -12.24
C LEU A 74 -1.43 -8.07 -11.19
N ILE A 75 -1.08 -7.87 -9.92
CA ILE A 75 -1.50 -8.75 -8.82
C ILE A 75 -3.03 -8.75 -8.66
N LEU A 76 -3.68 -7.59 -8.74
CA LEU A 76 -5.15 -7.51 -8.67
C LEU A 76 -5.82 -8.16 -9.89
N LEU A 77 -5.24 -7.99 -11.07
CA LEU A 77 -5.72 -8.66 -12.29
C LEU A 77 -5.56 -10.17 -12.17
N TRP A 78 -4.42 -10.62 -11.67
CA TRP A 78 -4.12 -12.02 -11.42
C TRP A 78 -5.08 -12.63 -10.39
N GLY A 79 -5.33 -11.95 -9.27
CA GLY A 79 -6.31 -12.40 -8.27
C GLY A 79 -7.73 -12.55 -8.84
N ARG A 80 -8.06 -11.81 -9.91
CA ARG A 80 -9.36 -11.90 -10.60
C ARG A 80 -9.40 -12.93 -11.72
N ARG A 81 -8.32 -13.10 -12.48
CA ARG A 81 -8.31 -13.85 -13.76
C ARG A 81 -7.35 -15.03 -13.80
N GLY A 82 -6.43 -15.16 -12.84
CA GLY A 82 -5.38 -16.18 -12.82
C GLY A 82 -4.20 -15.90 -13.77
N GLU A 83 -4.22 -14.78 -14.49
CA GLU A 83 -3.21 -14.41 -15.48
C GLU A 83 -2.19 -13.41 -14.89
N LEU A 84 -0.91 -13.75 -15.00
CA LEU A 84 0.22 -12.90 -14.62
C LEU A 84 1.34 -13.13 -15.64
N PRO A 85 2.04 -12.09 -16.14
CA PRO A 85 3.17 -12.27 -17.04
C PRO A 85 4.21 -13.22 -16.44
N PRO A 86 4.82 -14.12 -17.24
CA PRO A 86 5.66 -15.19 -16.74
C PRO A 86 6.86 -14.68 -15.93
N ASP A 87 7.48 -13.58 -16.36
CA ASP A 87 8.63 -13.00 -15.64
C ASP A 87 8.23 -12.48 -14.26
N ILE A 88 7.06 -11.83 -14.15
CA ILE A 88 6.52 -11.35 -12.88
C ILE A 88 6.09 -12.51 -12.00
N ARG A 89 5.57 -13.59 -12.59
CA ARG A 89 5.13 -14.79 -11.87
C ARG A 89 6.29 -15.52 -11.25
N ALA A 90 7.32 -15.80 -12.04
CA ALA A 90 8.51 -16.48 -11.57
C ALA A 90 9.16 -15.69 -10.42
N GLU A 91 9.26 -14.37 -10.55
CA GLU A 91 9.79 -13.52 -9.48
C GLU A 91 8.88 -13.50 -8.24
N LEU A 92 7.56 -13.38 -8.42
CA LEU A 92 6.61 -13.39 -7.31
C LEU A 92 6.68 -14.73 -6.54
N GLU A 93 6.73 -15.85 -7.24
CA GLU A 93 6.86 -17.18 -6.64
C GLU A 93 8.18 -17.32 -5.87
N ASP A 94 9.31 -16.92 -6.46
CA ASP A 94 10.62 -16.91 -5.79
C ASP A 94 10.60 -16.06 -4.51
N VAL A 95 10.11 -14.83 -4.60
CA VAL A 95 10.05 -13.91 -3.46
C VAL A 95 9.09 -14.45 -2.38
N LEU A 96 7.92 -14.98 -2.76
CA LEU A 96 6.98 -15.59 -1.82
C LEU A 96 7.59 -16.79 -1.09
N ASP A 97 8.33 -17.64 -1.78
CA ASP A 97 9.02 -18.78 -1.18
C ASP A 97 10.11 -18.33 -0.19
N ARG A 98 10.84 -17.25 -0.52
CA ARG A 98 11.83 -16.63 0.38
C ARG A 98 11.21 -16.00 1.63
N HIS A 99 9.98 -15.47 1.52
CA HIS A 99 9.20 -14.90 2.62
C HIS A 99 8.22 -15.91 3.26
N GLY A 100 8.27 -17.19 2.87
CA GLY A 100 7.44 -18.26 3.42
C GLY A 100 7.62 -18.43 4.94
N PRO A 101 6.60 -18.99 5.61
CA PRO A 101 5.96 -18.37 6.77
C PRO A 101 6.92 -18.01 7.90
N THR A 102 7.11 -16.71 8.15
CA THR A 102 7.94 -16.21 9.27
C THR A 102 7.22 -16.28 10.62
N GLN A 103 5.89 -16.20 10.68
CA GLN A 103 5.06 -16.53 11.86
C GLN A 103 3.58 -16.32 11.56
N VAL A 104 2.72 -17.28 11.95
CA VAL A 104 1.27 -17.04 11.97
C VAL A 104 0.97 -16.09 13.14
N PRO A 105 0.23 -14.99 12.96
CA PRO A 105 -0.24 -14.18 14.08
C PRO A 105 -1.03 -15.04 15.08
N GLY A 106 -0.45 -15.28 16.26
CA GLY A 106 -1.01 -16.16 17.30
C GLY A 106 -0.38 -17.56 17.41
N ALA A 107 0.58 -17.93 16.55
CA ALA A 107 1.40 -19.11 16.79
C ALA A 107 2.41 -18.82 17.92
N PRO A 108 2.64 -19.77 18.86
CA PRO A 108 3.68 -19.60 19.86
C PRO A 108 5.05 -19.44 19.18
N PRO A 109 5.99 -18.67 19.77
CA PRO A 109 7.37 -18.64 19.31
C PRO A 109 7.91 -20.06 19.23
N LEU A 110 8.58 -20.41 18.13
CA LEU A 110 9.31 -21.67 18.04
C LEU A 110 10.50 -21.56 19.00
N GLU A 111 10.55 -22.44 20.01
CA GLU A 111 11.69 -22.56 20.93
C GLU A 111 12.96 -23.06 20.25
#